data_AF-A0A920ARM9-F1
#
_entry.id   AF-A0A920ARM9-F1
#
_cell.length_a   1.000
_cell.length_b   1.000
_cell.length_c   1.000
_cell.angle_alpha   90.00
_cell.angle_beta   90.00
_cell.angle_gamma   90.00
#
_symmetry.space_group_name_H-M   'P 1'
#
loop_
_entity.id
_entity.type
_entity.pdbx_description
1 polymer ?
#
loop_
_entity_poly.entity_id
_entity_poly.type
_entity_poly.pdbx_seq_one_letter_code
_entity_poly.pdbx_strand_id
1 'polypeptide(L)'
;MNKERAVKSVDGRQYPTEVEIDLNSKAHALFSSGIGKSFLQYLENITTNNVHGAGLGIESLAHFEGQRWVVAMIKARTEMGRKHGETNKS
;
A
#
# COMPACT_ATOMS: atom_id res chain seq x y z
N MET A 1 24.37 20.00 9.82
CA MET A 1 23.30 18.99 9.95
C MET A 1 22.63 18.87 8.60
N ASN A 2 22.95 17.84 7.81
CA ASN A 2 22.30 17.65 6.51
C ASN A 2 20.82 17.37 6.77
N LYS A 3 19.94 18.22 6.23
CA LYS A 3 18.51 17.87 6.18
C LYS A 3 18.39 16.62 5.32
N GLU A 4 18.08 15.49 5.93
CA GLU A 4 17.65 14.31 5.19
C GLU A 4 16.52 14.72 4.26
N ARG A 5 16.67 14.37 2.98
CA ARG A 5 15.73 14.77 1.95
C ARG A 5 14.45 13.96 2.17
N ALA A 6 13.43 14.61 2.73
CA ALA A 6 12.13 14.01 2.89
C ALA A 6 11.52 13.69 1.52
N VAL A 7 10.95 12.50 1.39
CA VAL A 7 10.26 12.03 0.19
C VAL A 7 8.76 11.98 0.43
N LYS A 8 7.98 12.30 -0.59
CA LYS A 8 6.52 12.15 -0.54
C LYS A 8 6.18 10.66 -0.63
N SER A 9 5.49 10.16 0.39
CA SER A 9 5.09 8.77 0.50
C SER A 9 3.76 8.48 -0.20
N VAL A 10 3.52 7.21 -0.48
CA VAL A 10 2.25 6.72 -1.06
C VAL A 10 1.04 6.93 -0.15
N ASP A 11 1.26 7.09 1.15
CA ASP A 11 0.22 7.37 2.13
C ASP A 11 -0.09 8.87 2.27
N GLY A 12 0.54 9.72 1.45
CA GLY A 12 0.36 11.16 1.44
C GLY A 12 1.23 11.93 2.45
N ARG A 13 2.00 11.23 3.29
CA ARG A 13 2.90 11.84 4.28
C ARG A 13 4.29 12.07 3.69
N GLN A 14 5.16 12.68 4.50
CA GLN A 14 6.57 12.86 4.18
C GLN A 14 7.42 12.13 5.21
N TYR A 15 8.37 11.33 4.73
CA TYR A 15 9.32 10.61 5.57
C TYR A 15 10.75 10.86 5.08
N PRO A 16 11.76 10.73 5.95
CA PRO A 16 13.12 10.48 5.50
C PRO A 16 13.19 9.29 4.53
N THR A 17 14.18 9.30 3.64
CA THR A 17 14.26 8.33 2.54
C THR A 17 14.41 6.89 3.07
N GLU A 18 15.23 6.69 4.09
CA GLU A 18 15.48 5.41 4.73
C GLU A 18 14.24 4.84 5.43
N VAL A 19 13.40 5.70 6.02
CA VAL A 19 12.12 5.30 6.62
C VAL A 19 11.15 4.81 5.54
N GLU A 20 11.08 5.51 4.40
CA GLU A 20 10.22 5.10 3.28
C GLU A 20 10.67 3.75 2.69
N ILE A 21 11.98 3.56 2.53
CA ILE A 21 12.55 2.28 2.07
C ILE A 21 12.22 1.14 3.04
N ASP A 22 12.41 1.37 4.33
CA ASP A 22 12.13 0.37 5.38
C ASP A 22 10.65 -0.02 5.43
N LEU A 23 9.72 0.95 5.35
CA LEU A 23 8.28 0.69 5.28
C LEU A 23 7.92 -0.18 4.06
N ASN A 24 8.47 0.14 2.90
CA ASN A 24 8.22 -0.61 1.67
C ASN A 24 8.82 -2.02 1.71
N SER A 25 10.01 -2.16 2.30
CA SER A 25 10.66 -3.46 2.52
C SER A 25 9.83 -4.36 3.43
N LYS A 26 9.31 -3.83 4.55
CA LYS A 26 8.43 -4.57 5.48
C LYS A 26 7.15 -5.04 4.80
N ALA A 27 6.50 -4.17 4.04
CA ALA A 27 5.30 -4.54 3.28
C ALA A 27 5.61 -5.65 2.26
N HIS A 28 6.73 -5.54 1.54
CA HIS A 28 7.16 -6.56 0.60
C HIS A 28 7.43 -7.91 1.29
N ALA A 29 8.19 -7.91 2.38
CA ALA A 29 8.49 -9.12 3.14
C ALA A 29 7.21 -9.82 3.64
N LEU A 30 6.21 -9.04 4.09
CA LEU A 30 4.97 -9.60 4.64
C LEU A 30 3.99 -10.08 3.57
N PHE A 31 3.83 -9.35 2.46
CA PHE A 31 2.72 -9.55 1.52
C PHE A 31 3.11 -10.08 0.13
N SER A 32 4.40 -10.28 -0.14
CA SER A 32 4.84 -10.77 -1.47
C SER A 32 4.59 -12.26 -1.71
N SER A 33 4.42 -13.07 -0.67
CA SER A 33 4.30 -14.52 -0.80
C SER A 33 3.50 -15.17 0.35
N GLY A 34 3.23 -16.47 0.20
CA GLY A 34 2.62 -17.30 1.24
C GLY A 34 1.29 -16.76 1.77
N ILE A 35 1.09 -16.92 3.09
CA ILE A 35 -0.15 -16.57 3.79
C ILE A 35 -0.45 -15.07 3.70
N GLY A 36 0.57 -14.21 3.77
CA GLY A 36 0.39 -12.77 3.67
C GLY A 36 -0.19 -12.35 2.32
N LYS A 37 0.36 -12.89 1.21
CA LYS A 37 -0.19 -12.67 -0.13
C LYS A 37 -1.65 -13.13 -0.23
N SER A 38 -1.97 -14.32 0.27
CA SER A 38 -3.34 -14.84 0.28
C SER A 38 -4.30 -13.97 1.08
N PHE A 39 -3.86 -13.45 2.23
CA PHE A 39 -4.68 -12.56 3.05
C PHE A 39 -4.88 -11.20 2.38
N LEU A 40 -3.85 -10.63 1.75
CA LEU A 40 -3.99 -9.38 0.99
C LEU A 40 -4.94 -9.54 -0.20
N GLN A 41 -4.92 -10.69 -0.89
CA GLN A 41 -5.88 -11.02 -1.95
C GLN A 41 -7.33 -11.05 -1.42
N TYR A 42 -7.55 -11.60 -0.22
CA TYR A 42 -8.86 -11.57 0.44
C TYR A 42 -9.31 -10.13 0.74
N LEU A 43 -8.43 -9.30 1.30
CA LEU A 43 -8.72 -7.88 1.56
C LEU A 43 -9.08 -7.13 0.26
N GLU A 44 -8.38 -7.42 -0.84
CA GLU A 44 -8.68 -6.85 -2.16
C GLU A 44 -10.08 -7.25 -2.64
N ASN A 45 -10.49 -8.49 -2.39
CA ASN A 45 -11.79 -8.99 -2.82
C ASN A 45 -12.96 -8.35 -2.08
N ILE A 46 -12.81 -8.09 -0.77
CA ILE A 46 -13.89 -7.48 0.04
C ILE A 46 -13.93 -5.94 -0.08
N THR A 47 -12.91 -5.32 -0.69
CA THR A 47 -12.80 -3.86 -0.84
C THR A 47 -12.78 -3.43 -2.31
N THR A 48 -11.64 -3.56 -2.99
CA THR A 48 -11.40 -3.12 -4.37
C THR A 48 -12.32 -3.79 -5.37
N ASN A 49 -12.46 -5.11 -5.28
CA ASN A 49 -13.25 -5.87 -6.24
C ASN A 49 -14.73 -5.99 -5.85
N ASN A 50 -15.12 -5.41 -4.72
CA ASN A 50 -16.51 -5.43 -4.27
C ASN A 50 -17.33 -4.40 -5.05
N VAL A 51 -18.44 -4.85 -5.65
CA VAL A 51 -19.33 -4.00 -6.45
C VAL A 51 -20.51 -3.57 -5.60
N HIS A 52 -20.75 -2.26 -5.52
CA HIS A 52 -21.88 -1.69 -4.79
C HIS A 52 -23.04 -1.40 -5.75
N GLY A 53 -24.27 -1.65 -5.29
CA GLY A 53 -25.49 -1.42 -6.07
C GLY A 53 -25.79 0.06 -6.31
N ALA A 54 -26.63 0.33 -7.30
CA ALA A 54 -27.15 1.67 -7.56
C ALA A 54 -27.97 2.19 -6.35
N GLY A 55 -27.86 3.50 -6.07
CA GLY A 55 -28.53 4.14 -4.93
C GLY A 55 -27.71 4.15 -3.63
N LEU A 56 -26.44 3.78 -3.69
CA LEU A 56 -25.55 3.91 -2.53
C LEU A 56 -25.38 5.37 -2.13
N GLY A 57 -25.60 5.67 -0.84
CA GLY A 57 -25.38 7.00 -0.29
C GLY A 57 -23.91 7.42 -0.36
N ILE A 58 -23.69 8.74 -0.46
CA ILE A 58 -22.34 9.34 -0.58
C ILE A 58 -21.44 8.96 0.61
N GLU A 59 -21.97 8.96 1.83
CA GLU A 59 -21.20 8.57 3.02
C GLU A 59 -20.72 7.12 2.96
N SER A 60 -21.59 6.21 2.53
CA SER A 60 -21.22 4.79 2.35
C SER A 60 -20.20 4.63 1.23
N LEU A 61 -20.35 5.38 0.14
CA LEU A 61 -19.37 5.37 -0.95
C LEU A 61 -18.00 5.85 -0.46
N ALA A 62 -17.94 6.96 0.28
CA ALA A 62 -16.72 7.49 0.86
C ALA A 62 -16.06 6.48 1.81
N HIS A 63 -16.86 5.75 2.61
CA HIS A 63 -16.36 4.69 3.46
C HIS A 63 -15.69 3.57 2.64
N PHE A 64 -16.33 3.08 1.58
CA PHE A 64 -15.75 2.04 0.72
C PHE A 64 -14.50 2.52 -0.02
N GLU A 65 -14.47 3.77 -0.48
CA GLU A 65 -13.25 4.35 -1.08
C GLU A 65 -12.11 4.44 -0.07
N GLY A 66 -12.40 4.78 1.19
CA GLY A 66 -11.40 4.72 2.27
C GLY A 66 -10.82 3.32 2.46
N GLN A 67 -11.67 2.29 2.44
CA GLN A 67 -11.23 0.89 2.52
C GLN A 67 -10.34 0.50 1.33
N ARG A 68 -10.77 0.85 0.10
CA ARG A 68 -10.02 0.61 -1.13
C ARG A 68 -8.65 1.28 -1.10
N TRP A 69 -8.59 2.53 -0.64
CA TRP A 69 -7.35 3.28 -0.52
C TRP A 69 -6.35 2.60 0.41
N VAL A 70 -6.80 2.09 1.57
CA VAL A 70 -5.91 1.36 2.51
C VAL A 70 -5.31 0.11 1.86
N VAL A 71 -6.12 -0.69 1.16
CA VAL A 71 -5.63 -1.90 0.49
C VAL A 71 -4.70 -1.56 -0.67
N ALA A 72 -5.04 -0.54 -1.47
CA ALA A 72 -4.20 -0.05 -2.55
C ALA A 72 -2.84 0.45 -2.05
N MET A 73 -2.81 1.14 -0.92
CA MET A 73 -1.57 1.58 -0.26
C MET A 73 -0.68 0.40 0.13
N ILE A 74 -1.24 -0.66 0.74
CA ILE A 74 -0.47 -1.87 1.09
C ILE A 74 0.14 -2.51 -0.16
N LYS A 75 -0.65 -2.64 -1.23
CA LYS A 75 -0.18 -3.16 -2.53
C LYS A 75 0.94 -2.29 -3.11
N ALA A 76 0.79 -0.97 -3.08
CA ALA A 76 1.79 -0.04 -3.58
C ALA A 76 3.12 -0.17 -2.80
N ARG A 77 3.06 -0.23 -1.47
CA ARG A 77 4.25 -0.43 -0.63
C ARG A 77 4.95 -1.75 -0.92
N THR A 78 4.18 -2.83 -1.08
CA THR A 78 4.69 -4.18 -1.42
C THR A 78 5.45 -4.17 -2.75
N GLU A 79 4.91 -3.48 -3.75
CA GLU A 79 5.54 -3.34 -5.07
C GLU A 79 6.77 -2.42 -5.05
N MET A 80 6.73 -1.34 -4.27
CA MET A 80 7.90 -0.48 -4.08
C MET A 80 9.05 -1.22 -3.39
N GLY A 81 8.76 -2.06 -2.39
CA GLY A 81 9.79 -2.87 -1.75
C GLY A 81 10.42 -3.89 -2.71
N ARG A 82 9.62 -4.49 -3.62
CA ARG A 82 10.13 -5.37 -4.69
C ARG A 82 11.15 -4.65 -5.57
N LYS A 83 10.78 -3.47 -6.08
CA LYS A 83 11.64 -2.66 -6.97
C LYS A 83 12.97 -2.26 -6.33
N HIS A 84 12.95 -1.88 -5.05
CA HIS A 84 14.19 -1.56 -4.32
C HIS A 84 15.09 -2.79 -4.19
N GLY A 85 14.52 -3.97 -3.90
CA GLY A 85 15.27 -5.22 -3.82
C GLY A 85 15.92 -5.64 -5.16
N GLU A 86 15.31 -5.29 -6.29
CA GLU A 86 15.86 -5.56 -7.63
C GLU A 86 16.98 -4.58 -8.01
N THR A 87 16.81 -3.29 -7.64
CA THR A 87 17.81 -2.25 -7.92
C THR A 87 19.12 -2.52 -7.18
N ASN A 88 19.08 -3.15 -6.00
CA ASN A 88 20.27 -3.51 -5.22
C ASN A 88 20.98 -4.81 -5.67
N LYS A 89 20.41 -5.56 -6.63
CA LYS A 89 20.98 -6.80 -7.17
C LYS A 89 21.67 -6.62 -8.54
N SER A 90 21.60 -5.42 -9.09
CA SER A 90 22.15 -5.03 -10.40
C SER A 90 23.47 -4.30 -10.22
#